data_AF-W9R422-F1
#
_entry.id   AF-W9R422-F1
#
_cell.length_a   1.000
_cell.length_b   1.000
_cell.length_c   1.000
_cell.angle_alpha   90.00
_cell.angle_beta   90.00
_cell.angle_gamma   90.00
#
_symmetry.space_group_name_H-M   'P 1'
#
loop_
_entity.id
_entity.type
_entity.pdbx_description
1 polymer ?
#
loop_
_entity_poly.entity_id
_entity_poly.type
_entity_poly.pdbx_seq_one_letter_code
_entity_poly.pdbx_strand_id
1 'polypeptide(L)'
;MQESRVFHSSTIATKHSPEAQRLRDKKVKDLMQNNKRRLVEVPYTASLAHTMNALVANRVVAVPVAAPPGHWIGAGGSMIMEADKQTGTVRKHYIGMVTMLDILAHIADANDDEMDGGDGSDLDRKMLVEDG
;
A
#
# COMPACT_ATOMS: atom_id res chain seq x y z
N MET A 1 -11.59 64.76 18.84
CA MET A 1 -10.64 63.71 19.32
C MET A 1 -11.46 62.51 19.76
N GLN A 2 -11.44 61.44 18.98
CA GLN A 2 -11.91 60.12 19.38
C GLN A 2 -11.03 59.12 18.62
N GLU A 3 -10.31 58.30 19.38
CA GLU A 3 -9.24 57.43 18.89
C GLU A 3 -9.78 56.29 18.03
N SER A 4 -9.28 56.19 16.80
CA SER A 4 -9.43 55.01 15.95
C SER A 4 -8.46 53.93 16.43
N ARG A 5 -8.97 52.92 17.13
CA ARG A 5 -8.23 51.68 17.43
C ARG A 5 -7.92 50.96 16.13
N VAL A 6 -6.64 50.94 15.75
CA VAL A 6 -6.12 50.10 14.69
C VAL A 6 -6.15 48.65 15.18
N PHE A 7 -7.10 47.86 14.69
CA PHE A 7 -7.08 46.41 14.85
C PHE A 7 -5.89 45.85 14.08
N HIS A 8 -4.83 45.46 14.79
CA HIS A 8 -3.79 44.61 14.23
C HIS A 8 -4.42 43.27 13.87
N SER A 9 -4.65 43.04 12.58
CA SER A 9 -4.91 41.73 12.03
C SER A 9 -3.64 40.90 12.24
N SER A 10 -3.60 40.15 13.34
CA SER A 10 -2.62 39.08 13.48
C SER A 10 -2.99 38.02 12.45
N THR A 11 -2.30 38.04 11.31
CA THR A 11 -2.21 36.87 10.46
C THR A 11 -1.63 35.77 11.35
N ILE A 12 -2.49 34.84 11.80
CA ILE A 12 -2.07 33.60 12.43
C ILE A 12 -1.36 32.82 11.32
N ALA A 13 -0.09 33.15 11.08
CA ALA A 13 0.80 32.29 10.35
C ALA A 13 0.83 30.99 11.16
N THR A 14 0.17 29.97 10.63
CA THR A 14 0.26 28.60 11.13
C THR A 14 1.73 28.24 11.01
N LYS A 15 2.51 28.48 12.09
CA LYS A 15 3.91 28.10 12.18
C LYS A 15 3.91 26.58 12.14
N HIS A 16 4.02 26.04 10.94
CA HIS A 16 4.26 24.62 10.74
C HIS A 16 5.51 24.26 11.54
N SER A 17 5.47 23.11 12.23
CA SER A 17 6.63 22.64 12.95
C SER A 17 7.83 22.56 11.99
N PRO A 18 9.05 22.80 12.48
CA PRO A 18 10.26 22.66 11.66
C PRO A 18 10.36 21.28 10.99
N GLU A 19 9.75 20.24 11.59
CA GLU A 19 9.64 18.90 11.01
C GLU A 19 8.70 18.83 9.80
N ALA A 20 7.53 19.47 9.87
CA ALA A 20 6.60 19.54 8.74
C ALA A 20 7.21 20.29 7.55
N GLN A 21 7.97 21.36 7.82
CA GLN A 21 8.74 22.04 6.78
C GLN A 21 9.81 21.11 6.18
N ARG A 22 10.55 20.38 7.03
CA ARG A 22 11.58 19.43 6.61
C ARG A 22 11.05 18.26 5.77
N LEU A 23 9.77 17.89 5.91
CA LEU A 23 9.12 16.85 5.09
C LEU A 23 8.67 17.39 3.73
N ARG A 24 8.23 18.65 3.65
CA ARG A 24 7.79 19.28 2.39
C ARG A 24 8.90 19.41 1.36
N ASP A 25 10.12 19.71 1.81
CA ASP A 25 11.24 19.99 0.92
C ASP A 25 11.96 18.70 0.45
N LYS A 26 11.60 17.54 1.02
CA LYS A 26 12.20 16.24 0.69
C LYS A 26 11.43 15.53 -0.42
N LYS A 27 12.16 14.93 -1.36
CA LYS A 27 11.58 13.99 -2.32
C LYS A 27 11.43 12.61 -1.67
N VAL A 28 10.49 11.81 -2.14
CA VAL A 28 10.28 10.43 -1.66
C VAL A 28 11.57 9.61 -1.75
N LYS A 29 12.36 9.79 -2.82
CA LYS A 29 13.68 9.13 -2.96
C LYS A 29 14.65 9.45 -1.81
N ASP A 30 14.52 10.62 -1.19
CA ASP A 30 15.40 11.04 -0.09
C ASP A 30 15.09 10.28 1.21
N LEU A 31 13.88 9.71 1.32
CA LEU A 31 13.51 8.79 2.39
C LEU A 31 14.17 7.41 2.23
N MET A 32 14.66 7.08 1.03
CA MET A 32 15.20 5.76 0.68
C MET A 32 16.73 5.70 0.66
N GLN A 33 17.43 6.85 0.69
CA GLN A 33 18.88 6.95 0.46
C GLN A 33 19.72 6.04 1.37
N ASN A 34 19.32 5.88 2.63
CA ASN A 34 20.06 5.11 3.63
C ASN A 34 19.49 3.70 3.85
N ASN A 35 18.46 3.29 3.09
CA ASN A 35 17.74 2.05 3.30
C ASN A 35 17.45 1.36 1.96
N LYS A 36 18.48 0.75 1.36
CA LYS A 36 18.31 -0.12 0.20
C LYS A 36 17.53 -1.36 0.63
N ARG A 37 16.21 -1.34 0.40
CA ARG A 37 15.31 -2.46 0.67
C ARG A 37 14.90 -3.11 -0.65
N ARG A 38 14.65 -4.42 -0.60
CA ARG A 38 14.05 -5.14 -1.72
C ARG A 38 12.55 -4.84 -1.74
N LEU A 39 12.02 -4.47 -2.90
CA LEU A 39 10.58 -4.45 -3.12
C LEU A 39 10.10 -5.89 -3.29
N VAL A 40 9.12 -6.27 -2.48
CA VAL A 40 8.43 -7.55 -2.57
C VAL A 40 7.10 -7.28 -3.24
N GLU A 41 6.76 -8.05 -4.27
CA GLU A 41 5.56 -7.88 -5.07
C GLU A 41 4.97 -9.25 -5.40
N VAL A 42 3.71 -9.26 -5.80
CA VAL A 42 3.02 -10.48 -6.24
C VAL A 42 2.39 -10.25 -7.63
N PRO A 43 2.30 -11.28 -8.49
CA PRO A 43 1.59 -11.16 -9.76
C PRO A 43 0.08 -10.99 -9.54
N TYR A 44 -0.61 -10.33 -10.47
CA TYR A 44 -2.08 -10.14 -10.43
C TYR A 44 -2.89 -11.45 -10.46
N THR A 45 -2.24 -12.56 -10.80
CA THR A 45 -2.81 -13.92 -10.80
C THR A 45 -2.49 -14.70 -9.53
N ALA A 46 -1.79 -14.10 -8.56
CA ALA A 46 -1.46 -14.77 -7.30
C ALA A 46 -2.72 -15.16 -6.52
N SER A 47 -2.69 -16.34 -5.91
CA SER A 47 -3.70 -16.73 -4.93
C SER A 47 -3.52 -15.96 -3.61
N LEU A 48 -4.55 -15.99 -2.76
CA LEU A 48 -4.46 -15.45 -1.41
C LEU A 48 -3.34 -16.12 -0.60
N ALA A 49 -3.25 -17.45 -0.66
CA ALA A 49 -2.21 -18.21 0.04
C ALA A 49 -0.80 -17.80 -0.41
N HIS A 50 -0.58 -17.63 -1.73
CA HIS A 50 0.70 -17.14 -2.25
C HIS A 50 1.03 -15.75 -1.70
N THR A 51 0.02 -14.87 -1.64
CA THR A 51 0.17 -13.51 -1.14
C THR A 51 0.49 -13.50 0.36
N MET A 52 -0.19 -14.33 1.16
CA MET A 52 0.08 -14.51 2.59
C MET A 52 1.51 -14.99 2.84
N ASN A 53 1.97 -15.99 2.07
CA ASN A 53 3.34 -16.48 2.16
C ASN A 53 4.35 -15.37 1.85
N ALA A 54 4.10 -14.55 0.83
CA ALA A 54 4.96 -13.41 0.49
C ALA A 54 5.04 -12.38 1.63
N LEU A 55 3.92 -12.07 2.29
CA LEU A 55 3.87 -11.15 3.43
C LEU A 55 4.69 -11.68 4.62
N VAL A 56 4.42 -12.92 5.04
CA VAL A 56 5.05 -13.56 6.22
C VAL A 56 6.55 -13.74 5.98
N ALA A 57 6.94 -14.34 4.85
CA ALA A 57 8.34 -14.63 4.55
C ALA A 57 9.22 -13.36 4.48
N ASN A 58 8.63 -12.22 4.10
CA ASN A 58 9.37 -10.96 3.96
C ASN A 58 9.15 -10.00 5.14
N ARG A 59 8.34 -10.36 6.13
CA ARG A 59 8.01 -9.53 7.30
C ARG A 59 7.46 -8.16 6.90
N VAL A 60 6.54 -8.15 5.94
CA VAL A 60 5.85 -6.95 5.45
C VAL A 60 4.33 -7.12 5.58
N VAL A 61 3.61 -6.00 5.67
CA VAL A 61 2.14 -5.97 5.88
C VAL A 61 1.38 -5.52 4.64
N ALA A 62 2.10 -5.24 3.56
CA ALA A 62 1.52 -4.87 2.28
C ALA A 62 2.49 -5.23 1.15
N VAL A 63 1.94 -5.61 0.00
CA VAL A 63 2.68 -5.84 -1.24
C VAL A 63 1.96 -5.19 -2.42
N PRO A 64 2.68 -4.53 -3.35
CA PRO A 64 2.12 -4.13 -4.61
C PRO A 64 1.80 -5.34 -5.50
N VAL A 65 0.78 -5.18 -6.34
CA VAL A 65 0.33 -6.18 -7.31
C VAL A 65 0.82 -5.77 -8.70
N ALA A 66 1.55 -6.66 -9.37
CA ALA A 66 2.14 -6.44 -10.68
C ALA A 66 1.37 -7.17 -11.79
N ALA A 67 1.12 -6.50 -12.91
CA ALA A 67 0.50 -7.07 -14.11
C ALA A 67 1.31 -6.74 -15.37
N PRO A 68 1.21 -7.54 -16.44
CA PRO A 68 1.76 -7.20 -17.74
C PRO A 68 1.18 -5.87 -18.29
N PRO A 69 1.91 -5.19 -19.18
CA PRO A 69 1.38 -4.03 -19.88
C PRO A 69 0.08 -4.34 -20.62
N GLY A 70 -0.88 -3.41 -20.60
CA GLY A 70 -2.17 -3.54 -21.28
C GLY A 70 -3.26 -4.31 -20.52
N HIS A 71 -2.96 -4.90 -19.36
CA HIS A 71 -3.93 -5.63 -18.52
C HIS A 71 -4.55 -4.76 -17.41
N TRP A 72 -5.05 -3.56 -17.73
CA TRP A 72 -5.45 -2.60 -16.70
C TRP A 72 -6.76 -2.97 -15.98
N ILE A 73 -6.64 -3.47 -14.74
CA ILE A 73 -7.73 -3.69 -13.76
C ILE A 73 -7.43 -2.88 -12.48
N GLY A 74 -7.00 -1.62 -12.62
CA GLY A 74 -6.57 -0.76 -11.49
C GLY A 74 -7.36 0.55 -11.40
N ALA A 75 -7.46 1.12 -10.20
CA ALA A 75 -8.06 2.44 -9.99
C ALA A 75 -7.20 3.52 -10.67
N GLY A 76 -7.74 4.20 -11.69
CA GLY A 76 -7.04 5.04 -12.68
C GLY A 76 -6.38 6.34 -12.20
N GLY A 77 -5.63 6.32 -11.10
CA GLY A 77 -5.05 7.53 -10.48
C GLY A 77 -3.62 7.87 -10.89
N SER A 78 -2.75 6.90 -11.20
CA SER A 78 -1.38 7.14 -11.66
C SER A 78 -0.76 5.85 -12.20
N MET A 79 -0.04 5.95 -13.31
CA MET A 79 0.55 4.80 -13.99
C MET A 79 1.98 4.57 -13.47
N ILE A 80 2.15 3.58 -12.59
CA ILE A 80 3.46 3.17 -12.08
C ILE A 80 3.92 1.96 -12.89
N MET A 81 4.96 2.16 -13.69
CA MET A 81 5.51 1.16 -14.59
C MET A 81 6.97 0.89 -14.24
N GLU A 82 7.37 -0.37 -14.35
CA GLU A 82 8.78 -0.72 -14.39
C GLU A 82 9.18 -1.03 -15.83
N ALA A 83 10.17 -0.29 -16.33
CA ALA A 83 10.78 -0.52 -17.63
C ALA A 83 12.13 -1.21 -17.48
N ASP A 84 12.52 -1.98 -18.49
CA ASP A 84 13.89 -2.44 -18.59
C ASP A 84 14.86 -1.26 -18.69
N LYS A 85 15.95 -1.31 -17.93
CA LYS A 85 16.91 -0.22 -17.86
C LYS A 85 17.75 -0.07 -19.13
N GLN A 86 17.89 -1.12 -19.94
CA GLN A 86 18.69 -1.11 -21.16
C GLN A 86 17.85 -0.77 -22.40
N THR A 87 16.68 -1.38 -22.53
CA THR A 87 15.82 -1.22 -23.72
C THR A 87 14.74 -0.15 -23.55
N GLY A 88 14.44 0.27 -22.32
CA GLY A 88 13.33 1.17 -22.01
C GLY A 88 11.95 0.55 -22.19
N THR A 89 11.88 -0.75 -22.53
CA THR A 89 10.61 -1.45 -22.74
C THR A 89 9.89 -1.66 -21.41
N VAL A 90 8.62 -1.32 -21.34
CA VAL A 90 7.81 -1.54 -20.14
C VAL A 90 7.63 -3.04 -19.91
N ARG A 91 7.95 -3.51 -18.70
CA ARG A 91 7.89 -4.92 -18.31
C ARG A 91 6.65 -5.27 -17.50
N LYS A 92 6.26 -4.38 -16.59
CA LYS A 92 5.10 -4.59 -15.72
C LYS A 92 4.56 -3.27 -15.21
N HIS A 93 3.27 -3.28 -14.87
CA HIS A 93 2.55 -2.17 -14.27
C HIS A 93 2.11 -2.59 -12.87
N TYR A 94 2.22 -1.69 -11.89
CA TYR A 94 1.62 -1.90 -10.60
C TYR A 94 0.17 -1.43 -10.64
N ILE A 95 -0.78 -2.35 -10.42
CA ILE A 95 -2.23 -2.09 -10.59
C ILE A 95 -2.96 -1.84 -9.26
N GLY A 96 -2.27 -1.99 -8.14
CA GLY A 96 -2.81 -1.83 -6.81
C GLY A 96 -1.86 -2.38 -5.75
N MET A 97 -2.37 -2.50 -4.52
CA MET A 97 -1.68 -3.16 -3.42
C MET A 97 -2.65 -4.12 -2.73
N VAL A 98 -2.10 -5.17 -2.14
CA VAL A 98 -2.78 -6.00 -1.15
C VAL A 98 -2.19 -5.68 0.20
N THR A 99 -3.06 -5.47 1.18
CA THR A 99 -2.75 -5.11 2.55
C THR A 99 -3.42 -6.08 3.51
N MET A 100 -3.04 -6.00 4.80
CA MET A 100 -3.75 -6.75 5.84
C MET A 100 -5.25 -6.44 5.89
N LEU A 101 -5.68 -5.23 5.50
CA LEU A 101 -7.11 -4.90 5.46
C LEU A 101 -7.85 -5.73 4.43
N ASP A 102 -7.26 -5.92 3.23
CA ASP A 102 -7.88 -6.72 2.17
C ASP A 102 -8.03 -8.19 2.60
N ILE A 103 -7.05 -8.70 3.36
CA ILE A 103 -7.09 -10.04 3.94
C ILE A 103 -8.19 -10.16 5.00
N LEU A 104 -8.27 -9.18 5.93
CA LEU A 104 -9.30 -9.17 6.96
C LEU A 104 -10.70 -9.05 6.37
N ALA A 105 -10.88 -8.20 5.35
CA ALA A 105 -12.13 -8.07 4.63
C ALA A 105 -12.51 -9.39 3.93
N HIS A 106 -11.57 -10.04 3.27
CA HIS A 106 -11.82 -11.33 2.62
C HIS A 106 -12.21 -12.43 3.62
N ILE A 107 -11.57 -12.48 4.79
CA ILE A 107 -11.94 -13.43 5.85
C ILE A 107 -13.33 -13.10 6.39
N ALA A 108 -13.65 -11.82 6.61
CA ALA A 108 -14.96 -11.41 7.10
C ALA A 108 -16.08 -11.79 6.11
N ASP A 109 -15.89 -11.51 4.83
CA ASP A 109 -16.85 -11.87 3.77
C ASP A 109 -17.05 -13.40 3.66
N ALA A 110 -15.98 -14.18 3.83
CA ALA A 110 -16.07 -15.64 3.80
C ALA A 110 -16.89 -16.24 4.95
N ASN A 111 -16.94 -15.57 6.11
CA ASN A 111 -17.71 -16.04 7.28
C ASN A 111 -19.21 -15.72 7.17
N ASP A 112 -19.61 -14.76 6.34
CA ASP A 112 -21.02 -14.44 6.11
C ASP A 112 -21.71 -15.47 5.19
N ASP A 113 -20.94 -16.14 4.32
CA ASP A 113 -21.43 -17.27 3.48
C ASP A 113 -21.54 -18.59 4.27
N GLU A 114 -20.87 -18.72 5.43
CA GLU A 114 -20.87 -19.92 6.29
C GLU A 114 -21.81 -19.81 7.52
N MET A 115 -22.67 -18.78 7.58
CA MET A 115 -23.78 -18.74 8.56
C MET A 115 -24.91 -19.74 8.27
N ASP A 116 -24.67 -20.76 7.44
CA ASP A 116 -25.41 -22.03 7.42
C ASP A 116 -24.58 -23.16 8.05
N GLY A 117 -24.25 -23.02 9.33
CA GLY A 117 -24.20 -24.14 10.28
C GLY A 117 -23.04 -25.17 10.19
N GLY A 118 -21.78 -24.77 10.02
CA GLY A 118 -20.68 -25.76 10.03
C GLY A 118 -19.32 -25.27 10.53
N ASP A 119 -19.04 -25.55 11.81
CA ASP A 119 -17.72 -25.83 12.42
C ASP A 119 -16.47 -25.03 11.95
N GLY A 120 -15.92 -24.18 12.83
CA GLY A 120 -14.71 -23.37 12.63
C GLY A 120 -13.39 -24.14 12.44
N SER A 121 -13.45 -25.40 12.04
CA SER A 121 -12.31 -26.27 11.70
C SER A 121 -11.76 -26.04 10.28
N ASP A 122 -12.51 -25.37 9.38
CA ASP A 122 -12.06 -25.11 8.01
C ASP A 122 -11.11 -23.90 7.90
N LEU A 123 -11.24 -22.92 8.80
CA LEU A 123 -10.32 -21.78 8.91
C LEU A 123 -8.89 -22.24 9.27
N ASP A 124 -8.77 -23.16 10.23
CA ASP A 124 -7.47 -23.75 10.60
C ASP A 124 -6.85 -24.51 9.43
N ARG A 125 -7.69 -25.14 8.58
CA ARG A 125 -7.22 -25.89 7.41
C ARG A 125 -6.74 -24.98 6.27
N LYS A 126 -7.42 -23.85 6.05
CA LYS A 126 -7.06 -22.84 5.04
C LYS A 126 -5.88 -21.95 5.45
N MET A 127 -5.58 -21.88 6.75
CA MET A 127 -4.48 -21.12 7.34
C MET A 127 -3.20 -21.95 7.56
N LEU A 128 -3.20 -23.24 7.21
CA LEU A 128 -2.00 -24.07 7.22
C LEU A 128 -1.01 -23.58 6.18
N VAL A 129 0.06 -22.96 6.66
CA VAL A 129 1.25 -22.65 5.88
C VAL A 129 2.04 -23.96 5.79
N GLU A 130 2.27 -24.48 4.58
CA GLU A 130 3.15 -25.64 4.41
C GLU A 130 4.59 -25.23 4.74
N ASP A 131 5.10 -25.73 5.87
CA ASP A 131 6.51 -25.63 6.23
C ASP A 131 7.34 -26.46 5.24
N GLY A 132 8.23 -25.78 4.52
CA GLY A 132 9.25 -26.40 3.65
C GLY A 132 10.55 -26.67 4.37
#